data_AF-A0A1B7MX10-F1
#
_entry.id   AF-A0A1B7MX10-F1
#
_cell.length_a   1.000
_cell.length_b   1.000
_cell.length_c   1.000
_cell.angle_alpha   90.00
_cell.angle_beta   90.00
_cell.angle_gamma   90.00
#
_symmetry.space_group_name_H-M   'P 1'
#
loop_
_entity.id
_entity.type
_entity.pdbx_description
1 polymer ?
#
loop_
_entity_poly.entity_id
_entity_poly.type
_entity_poly.pdbx_seq_one_letter_code
_entity_poly.pdbx_strand_id
1 'polypeptide(L)'
;MSDFPEPGLYRISMGSYTAAILSGEDVLRGEPINDTATWRLSYVKGTQETVCALSDPKGQGTLGVRSIGSDQVVYRLGEREGWTTWALRKTDDGYTLSHSTVEDPDKHYFWFLSDSGMPIVTADSDKQSWVFDGPYPDV
;
A
#
# COMPACT_ATOMS: atom_id res chain seq x y z
N MET A 1 4.29 -12.60 -19.55
CA MET A 1 4.73 -11.52 -18.63
C MET A 1 3.88 -11.63 -17.39
N SER A 2 4.45 -11.40 -16.20
CA SER A 2 3.68 -11.44 -14.96
C SER A 2 2.54 -10.43 -15.01
N ASP A 3 1.38 -10.78 -14.47
CA ASP A 3 0.24 -9.87 -14.35
C ASP A 3 0.41 -8.82 -13.24
N PHE A 4 1.51 -8.90 -12.48
CA PHE A 4 1.80 -8.05 -11.32
C PHE A 4 3.08 -7.21 -11.52
N PRO A 5 3.20 -6.06 -10.84
CA PRO A 5 4.39 -5.22 -10.95
C PRO A 5 5.64 -5.98 -10.49
N GLU A 6 6.78 -5.77 -11.14
CA GLU A 6 8.04 -6.36 -10.67
C GLU A 6 8.46 -5.72 -9.33
N PRO A 7 9.29 -6.37 -8.49
CA PRO A 7 9.87 -5.71 -7.33
C PRO A 7 10.65 -4.45 -7.72
N GLY A 8 10.45 -3.34 -6.99
CA GLY A 8 11.07 -2.07 -7.34
C GLY A 8 10.49 -0.88 -6.61
N LEU A 9 10.93 0.32 -6.98
CA LEU A 9 10.47 1.57 -6.41
C LEU A 9 9.31 2.14 -7.23
N TYR A 10 8.15 2.35 -6.61
CA TYR A 10 6.95 2.80 -7.31
C TYR A 10 6.36 4.04 -6.66
N ARG A 11 5.82 4.92 -7.49
CA ARG A 11 4.78 5.84 -7.05
C ARG A 11 3.45 5.10 -7.11
N ILE A 12 2.68 5.17 -6.03
CA ILE A 12 1.37 4.52 -5.92
C ILE A 12 0.32 5.61 -5.95
N SER A 13 -0.57 5.57 -6.94
CA SER A 13 -1.55 6.65 -7.17
C SER A 13 -2.97 6.15 -7.42
N MET A 14 -3.95 7.00 -7.17
CA MET A 14 -5.35 6.80 -7.54
C MET A 14 -5.88 8.14 -8.07
N GLY A 15 -6.24 8.18 -9.36
CA GLY A 15 -6.63 9.43 -10.03
C GLY A 15 -5.54 10.50 -9.94
N SER A 16 -5.87 11.65 -9.37
CA SER A 16 -4.96 12.79 -9.20
C SER A 16 -4.19 12.78 -7.86
N TYR A 17 -4.19 11.65 -7.14
CA TYR A 17 -3.60 11.54 -5.81
C TYR A 17 -2.51 10.46 -5.75
N THR A 18 -1.51 10.67 -4.90
CA THR A 18 -0.45 9.72 -4.59
C THR A 18 -0.50 9.36 -3.10
N ALA A 19 -0.27 8.09 -2.78
CA ALA A 19 -0.06 7.64 -1.42
C ALA A 19 1.27 8.19 -0.88
N ALA A 20 1.20 9.15 0.04
CA ALA A 20 2.37 9.83 0.57
C ALA A 20 2.30 9.97 2.10
N ILE A 21 3.47 10.14 2.73
CA ILE A 21 3.59 10.55 4.13
C ILE A 21 4.24 11.94 4.17
N LEU A 22 3.64 12.86 4.91
CA LEU A 22 4.17 14.20 5.10
C LEU A 22 5.41 14.18 6.01
N SER A 23 6.28 15.18 5.86
CA SER A 23 7.51 15.27 6.64
C SER A 23 7.22 15.32 8.15
N GLY A 24 7.78 14.38 8.91
CA GLY A 24 7.58 14.27 10.36
C GLY A 24 6.33 13.50 10.78
N GLU A 25 5.55 12.98 9.83
CA GLU A 25 4.39 12.12 10.10
C GLU A 25 4.71 10.64 9.90
N ASP A 26 3.79 9.79 10.35
CA ASP A 26 3.76 8.34 10.11
C ASP A 26 2.47 7.89 9.39
N VAL A 27 1.53 8.79 9.14
CA VAL A 27 0.23 8.49 8.51
C VAL A 27 0.33 8.58 6.98
N LEU A 28 -0.09 7.51 6.30
CA LEU A 28 -0.25 7.49 4.85
C LEU A 28 -1.51 8.26 4.44
N ARG A 29 -1.38 9.21 3.52
CA ARG A 29 -2.45 10.08 3.02
C ARG A 29 -2.50 10.05 1.50
N GLY A 30 -3.65 10.41 0.96
CA GLY A 30 -3.78 10.73 -0.46
C GLY A 30 -3.46 12.20 -0.73
N GLU A 31 -2.23 12.50 -1.10
CA GLU A 31 -1.80 13.86 -1.45
C GLU A 31 -1.94 14.11 -2.95
N PRO A 32 -2.08 15.36 -3.42
CA PRO A 32 -1.93 15.67 -4.84
C PRO A 32 -0.67 15.04 -5.42
N ILE A 33 -0.72 14.59 -6.67
CA ILE A 33 0.39 13.89 -7.35
C ILE A 33 1.74 14.53 -7.01
N ASN A 34 2.62 13.70 -6.45
CA ASN A 34 3.96 14.07 -6.03
C ASN A 34 4.95 13.02 -6.54
N ASP A 35 5.84 13.43 -7.45
CA ASP A 35 6.83 12.55 -8.08
C ASP A 35 7.87 11.99 -7.08
N THR A 36 7.98 12.57 -5.89
CA THR A 36 8.96 12.17 -4.87
C THR A 36 8.44 11.13 -3.89
N ALA A 37 7.12 10.96 -3.79
CA ALA A 37 6.49 10.01 -2.88
C ALA A 37 6.48 8.60 -3.49
N THR A 38 7.48 7.81 -3.11
CA THR A 38 7.69 6.45 -3.64
C THR A 38 7.81 5.41 -2.53
N TRP A 39 7.41 4.19 -2.85
CA TRP A 39 7.41 3.03 -1.97
C TRP A 39 8.08 1.86 -2.66
N ARG A 40 8.96 1.16 -1.93
CA ARG A 40 9.63 -0.03 -2.44
C ARG A 40 8.73 -1.24 -2.26
N LEU A 41 8.29 -1.81 -3.38
CA LEU A 41 7.53 -3.04 -3.49
C LEU A 41 8.47 -4.25 -3.42
N SER A 42 8.14 -5.20 -2.55
CA SER A 42 8.81 -6.50 -2.48
C SER A 42 7.79 -7.61 -2.23
N TYR A 43 7.94 -8.76 -2.89
CA TYR A 43 7.09 -9.92 -2.65
C TYR A 43 7.60 -10.79 -1.50
N VAL A 44 6.66 -11.30 -0.70
CA VAL A 44 6.97 -12.19 0.42
C VAL A 44 7.35 -13.56 -0.14
N LYS A 45 8.52 -14.07 0.26
CA LYS A 45 8.98 -15.40 -0.19
C LYS A 45 8.13 -16.49 0.44
N GLY A 46 7.76 -17.50 -0.36
CA GLY A 46 6.99 -18.65 0.12
C GLY A 46 5.47 -18.44 0.15
N THR A 47 4.98 -17.29 -0.30
CA THR A 47 3.55 -17.04 -0.54
C THR A 47 3.25 -17.01 -2.04
N GLN A 48 1.98 -16.89 -2.43
CA GLN A 48 1.60 -16.55 -3.81
C GLN A 48 2.29 -15.24 -4.21
N GLU A 49 2.68 -15.09 -5.49
CA GLU A 49 3.32 -13.89 -6.09
C GLU A 49 2.42 -12.65 -6.14
N THR A 50 1.48 -12.56 -5.20
CA THR A 50 0.48 -11.50 -5.03
C THR A 50 0.60 -10.85 -3.65
N VAL A 51 1.32 -11.46 -2.71
CA VAL A 51 1.49 -10.94 -1.35
C VAL A 51 2.80 -10.15 -1.26
N CYS A 52 2.69 -8.86 -0.97
CA CYS A 52 3.80 -7.93 -0.96
C CYS A 52 3.92 -7.13 0.34
N ALA A 53 5.09 -6.53 0.53
CA ALA A 53 5.35 -5.48 1.49
C ALA A 53 5.73 -4.19 0.73
N LEU A 54 5.29 -3.06 1.28
CA LEU A 54 5.61 -1.72 0.79
C LEU A 54 6.49 -1.05 1.84
N SER A 55 7.75 -0.78 1.49
CA SER A 55 8.75 -0.24 2.41
C SER A 55 9.13 1.19 2.04
N ASP A 56 9.44 1.99 3.05
CA ASP A 56 10.02 3.31 2.85
C ASP A 56 11.43 3.15 2.24
N PRO A 57 11.73 3.76 1.08
CA PRO A 57 13.03 3.62 0.43
C PRO A 57 14.19 4.13 1.29
N LYS A 58 13.94 5.00 2.27
CA LYS A 58 14.93 5.52 3.23
C LYS A 58 15.13 4.60 4.44
N GLY A 59 14.49 3.43 4.47
CA GLY A 59 14.63 2.45 5.56
C GLY A 59 13.91 2.85 6.85
N GLN A 60 12.91 3.74 6.78
CA GLN A 60 12.20 4.25 7.97
C GLN A 60 11.06 3.34 8.44
N GLY A 61 10.72 2.29 7.68
CA GLY A 61 9.68 1.33 8.05
C GLY A 61 8.94 0.74 6.85
N THR A 62 7.81 0.09 7.14
CA THR A 62 6.91 -0.51 6.15
C THR A 62 5.49 0.01 6.32
N LEU A 63 4.76 0.15 5.22
CA LEU A 63 3.34 0.49 5.26
C LEU A 63 2.52 -0.66 5.84
N GLY A 64 1.70 -0.35 6.84
CA GLY A 64 0.88 -1.32 7.53
C GLY A 64 -0.19 -0.71 8.41
N VAL A 65 -0.95 -1.57 9.09
CA VAL A 65 -1.99 -1.19 10.05
C VAL A 65 -1.64 -1.73 11.42
N ARG A 66 -2.01 -1.00 12.47
CA ARG A 66 -1.73 -1.41 13.87
C ARG A 66 -2.69 -2.49 14.38
N SER A 67 -3.83 -2.67 13.72
CA SER A 67 -4.82 -3.71 14.01
C SER A 67 -5.44 -4.21 12.70
N ILE A 68 -5.96 -5.43 12.68
CA ILE A 68 -6.64 -5.97 11.50
C ILE A 68 -8.13 -5.64 11.57
N GLY A 69 -8.66 -4.95 10.57
CA GLY A 69 -10.08 -4.60 10.50
C GLY A 69 -10.39 -3.54 9.45
N SER A 70 -11.64 -3.09 9.42
CA SER A 70 -12.06 -1.89 8.70
C SER A 70 -11.72 -0.63 9.50
N ASP A 71 -11.70 0.51 8.81
CA ASP A 71 -11.43 1.85 9.33
C ASP A 71 -10.06 1.99 10.01
N GLN A 72 -9.10 1.13 9.62
CA GLN A 72 -7.74 1.19 10.15
C GLN A 72 -6.91 2.11 9.27
N VAL A 73 -6.33 3.14 9.87
CA VAL A 73 -5.39 4.03 9.20
C VAL A 73 -4.14 3.25 8.80
N VAL A 74 -3.66 3.48 7.58
CA VAL A 74 -2.38 2.95 7.11
C VAL A 74 -1.25 3.88 7.57
N TYR A 75 -0.27 3.30 8.24
CA TYR A 75 0.90 3.98 8.79
C TYR A 75 2.19 3.45 8.18
N ARG A 76 3.27 4.23 8.24
CA ARG A 76 4.63 3.70 8.20
C ARG A 76 4.99 3.19 9.59
N LEU A 77 4.99 1.87 9.72
CA LEU A 77 5.35 1.15 10.94
C LEU A 77 6.86 0.93 11.00
N GLY A 78 7.46 1.23 12.15
CA GLY A 78 8.88 0.95 12.39
C GLY A 78 9.14 -0.54 12.64
N GLU A 79 10.40 -0.98 12.61
CA GLU A 79 10.78 -2.40 12.75
C GLU A 79 10.20 -3.09 14.00
N ARG A 80 9.97 -2.35 15.09
CA ARG A 80 9.44 -2.89 16.36
C ARG A 80 7.92 -2.96 16.43
N GLU A 81 7.22 -2.32 15.50
CA GLU A 81 5.75 -2.25 15.48
C GLU A 81 5.12 -3.39 14.66
N GLY A 82 5.96 -4.26 14.09
CA GLY A 82 5.53 -5.34 13.20
C GLY A 82 5.43 -4.89 11.75
N TRP A 83 4.94 -5.79 10.90
CA TRP A 83 4.79 -5.57 9.47
C TRP A 83 3.43 -6.10 9.01
N THR A 84 2.81 -5.39 8.07
CA THR A 84 1.59 -5.85 7.40
C THR A 84 1.97 -6.31 6.00
N THR A 85 1.36 -7.41 5.56
CA THR A 85 1.42 -7.83 4.16
C THR A 85 0.17 -7.39 3.43
N TRP A 86 0.35 -7.05 2.17
CA TRP A 86 -0.71 -6.62 1.28
C TRP A 86 -0.87 -7.63 0.15
N ALA A 87 -2.09 -8.11 -0.04
CA ALA A 87 -2.48 -8.87 -1.23
C ALA A 87 -2.84 -7.89 -2.35
N LEU A 88 -2.09 -7.96 -3.44
CA LEU A 88 -2.39 -7.31 -4.71
C LEU A 88 -3.39 -8.14 -5.50
N ARG A 89 -4.43 -7.49 -6.02
CA ARG A 89 -5.34 -8.08 -7.01
C ARG A 89 -5.49 -7.12 -8.17
N LYS A 90 -5.27 -7.63 -9.38
CA LYS A 90 -5.39 -6.87 -10.62
C LYS A 90 -6.84 -6.44 -10.86
N THR A 91 -7.00 -5.21 -11.32
CA THR A 91 -8.25 -4.64 -11.82
C THR A 91 -8.03 -4.09 -13.23
N ASP A 92 -9.08 -3.60 -13.88
CA ASP A 92 -8.96 -2.97 -15.19
C ASP A 92 -8.13 -1.68 -15.16
N ASP A 93 -8.13 -0.98 -14.00
CA ASP A 93 -7.49 0.33 -13.83
C ASP A 93 -6.17 0.29 -13.04
N GLY A 94 -5.77 -0.88 -12.52
CA GLY A 94 -4.57 -1.02 -11.69
C GLY A 94 -4.65 -2.22 -10.76
N TYR A 95 -4.46 -1.98 -9.45
CA TYR A 95 -4.47 -3.02 -8.44
C TYR A 95 -5.18 -2.57 -7.17
N THR A 96 -5.97 -3.46 -6.56
CA THR A 96 -6.39 -3.26 -5.17
C THR A 96 -5.29 -3.73 -4.23
N LEU A 97 -5.09 -3.02 -3.13
CA LEU A 97 -4.26 -3.43 -1.99
C LEU A 97 -5.18 -3.84 -0.85
N SER A 98 -5.00 -5.04 -0.29
CA SER A 98 -5.82 -5.52 0.83
C SER A 98 -5.05 -6.39 1.80
N HIS A 99 -5.59 -6.59 3.00
CA HIS A 99 -5.13 -7.61 3.93
C HIS A 99 -6.33 -8.41 4.45
N SER A 100 -6.11 -9.65 4.88
CA SER A 100 -7.13 -10.54 5.46
C SER A 100 -6.72 -11.00 6.86
N THR A 101 -7.67 -11.57 7.60
CA THR A 101 -7.38 -12.23 8.89
C THR A 101 -7.02 -13.69 8.66
N VAL A 102 -6.30 -14.29 9.61
CA VAL A 102 -6.09 -15.75 9.63
C VAL A 102 -7.40 -16.50 9.89
N GLU A 103 -8.30 -15.88 10.67
CA GLU A 103 -9.59 -16.45 11.05
C GLU A 103 -10.61 -16.47 9.90
N ASP A 104 -10.51 -15.52 8.97
CA ASP A 104 -11.38 -15.41 7.80
C ASP A 104 -10.54 -14.94 6.59
N PRO A 105 -9.92 -15.88 5.85
CA PRO A 105 -9.03 -15.55 4.74
C PRO A 105 -9.78 -14.97 3.53
N ASP A 106 -11.10 -15.16 3.45
CA ASP A 106 -11.95 -14.64 2.38
C ASP A 106 -12.41 -13.20 2.67
N LYS A 107 -12.30 -12.75 3.92
CA LYS A 107 -12.57 -11.37 4.31
C LYS A 107 -11.36 -10.49 4.10
N HIS A 108 -11.50 -9.51 3.22
CA HIS A 108 -10.46 -8.56 2.86
C HIS A 108 -10.85 -7.15 3.28
N TYR A 109 -9.87 -6.41 3.78
CA TYR A 109 -9.98 -4.97 3.99
C TYR A 109 -9.03 -4.26 3.02
N PHE A 110 -9.60 -3.40 2.18
CA PHE A 110 -8.94 -2.76 1.04
C PHE A 110 -8.50 -1.35 1.38
N TRP A 111 -7.40 -0.88 0.79
CA TRP A 111 -7.04 0.53 0.85
C TRP A 111 -8.16 1.40 0.28
N PHE A 112 -8.50 2.44 1.03
CA PHE A 112 -9.54 3.40 0.74
C PHE A 112 -9.10 4.82 1.09
N LEU A 113 -9.31 5.74 0.16
CA LEU A 113 -9.13 7.17 0.32
C LEU A 113 -10.48 7.86 0.07
N SER A 114 -10.97 8.59 1.06
CA SER A 114 -12.23 9.31 0.96
C SER A 114 -12.12 10.62 0.17
N ASP A 115 -11.06 11.39 0.41
CA ASP A 115 -10.82 12.69 -0.22
C ASP A 115 -9.33 13.08 -0.15
N SER A 116 -8.93 14.12 -0.87
CA SER A 116 -7.59 14.69 -0.85
C SER A 116 -7.15 15.10 0.56
N GLY A 117 -5.90 14.80 0.91
CA GLY A 117 -5.27 15.09 2.21
C GLY A 117 -5.75 14.20 3.35
N MET A 118 -6.77 13.36 3.12
CA MET A 118 -7.27 12.43 4.12
C MET A 118 -6.35 11.22 4.24
N PRO A 119 -6.30 10.60 5.44
CA PRO A 119 -5.61 9.33 5.61
C PRO A 119 -6.16 8.25 4.69
N ILE A 120 -5.27 7.41 4.17
CA ILE A 120 -5.67 6.14 3.57
C ILE A 120 -6.01 5.19 4.72
N VAL A 121 -7.20 4.62 4.66
CA VAL A 121 -7.71 3.67 5.64
C VAL A 121 -8.01 2.33 4.97
N THR A 122 -8.33 1.32 5.75
CA THR A 122 -8.83 0.04 5.25
C THR A 122 -10.36 0.02 5.27
N ALA A 123 -11.01 -0.57 4.26
CA ALA A 123 -12.47 -0.65 4.14
C ALA A 123 -12.92 -2.05 3.68
N ASP A 124 -14.11 -2.49 4.08
CA ASP A 124 -14.59 -3.85 3.83
C ASP A 124 -15.12 -4.11 2.40
N SER A 125 -15.59 -3.07 1.71
CA SER A 125 -16.33 -3.20 0.45
C SER A 125 -15.90 -2.22 -0.64
N ASP A 126 -15.20 -1.13 -0.26
CA ASP A 126 -14.77 -0.09 -1.18
C ASP A 126 -13.43 -0.41 -1.85
N LYS A 127 -13.48 -1.28 -2.85
CA LYS A 127 -12.31 -1.68 -3.64
C LYS A 127 -11.87 -0.54 -4.55
N GLN A 128 -10.88 0.23 -4.10
CA GLN A 128 -10.22 1.23 -4.92
C GLN A 128 -9.03 0.65 -5.67
N SER A 129 -8.88 1.05 -6.93
CA SER A 129 -7.77 0.65 -7.80
C SER A 129 -6.63 1.67 -7.68
N TRP A 130 -5.43 1.17 -7.42
CA TRP A 130 -4.21 1.94 -7.31
C TRP A 130 -3.26 1.58 -8.45
N VAL A 131 -2.68 2.60 -9.08
CA VAL A 131 -1.70 2.48 -10.15
C VAL A 131 -0.31 2.49 -9.55
N PHE A 132 0.51 1.54 -9.99
CA PHE A 132 1.93 1.43 -9.65
C PHE A 132 2.74 1.99 -10.82
N ASP A 133 3.15 3.24 -10.73
CA ASP A 133 3.97 3.92 -11.74
C ASP A 133 5.46 3.74 -11.40
N GLY A 134 6.22 3.16 -12.34
CA GLY A 134 7.59 2.68 -12.14
C GLY A 134 7.87 1.34 -12.84
N PRO A 135 8.92 0.58 -12.43
CA PRO A 135 9.81 0.89 -11.33
C PRO A 135 10.78 2.03 -11.67
N TYR A 136 11.00 2.93 -10.71
CA TYR A 136 12.04 3.97 -10.77
C TYR A 136 13.40 3.40 -10.35
N PRO A 137 14.52 3.99 -10.80
CA PRO A 137 15.85 3.62 -10.32
C PRO A 137 15.99 3.91 -8.82
N ASP A 138 16.72 3.05 -8.12
CA ASP A 138 17.16 3.31 -6.75
C ASP A 138 18.15 4.48 -6.77
N VAL A 139 17.76 5.60 -6.16
CA VAL A 139 18.59 6.81 -5.98
C VAL A 139 19.37 6.78 -4.68
#